data_AF-A0AAV4ZDX4-F1
#
_entry.id   AF-A0AAV4ZDX4-F1
#
_cell.length_a   1.000
_cell.length_b   1.000
_cell.length_c   1.000
_cell.angle_alpha   90.00
_cell.angle_beta   90.00
_cell.angle_gamma   90.00
#
_symmetry.space_group_name_H-M   'P 1'
#
loop_
_entity.id
_entity.type
_entity.pdbx_description
1 polymer ?
#
loop_
_entity_poly.entity_id
_entity_poly.type
_entity_poly.pdbx_seq_one_letter_code
_entity_poly.pdbx_strand_id
1 'polypeptide(L)'
;MNFVRPLTPEMVAARWGCSPNHVRNLIRRGELRGFRVGSRLLRVKPDAVEEFERCQEITGSDASTDATSSLGGSTESEGVIVLTHSRERQPRRKPLP
;
A
#
# COMPACT_ATOMS: atom_id res chain seq x y z
N MET A 1 -0.94 33.82 0.63
CA MET A 1 0.10 32.78 0.54
C MET A 1 -0.40 31.55 1.28
N ASN A 2 -0.91 30.55 0.56
CA ASN A 2 -1.40 29.33 1.19
C ASN A 2 -0.19 28.46 1.53
N PHE A 3 0.22 28.46 2.80
CA PHE A 3 1.25 27.57 3.30
C PHE A 3 0.67 26.16 3.40
N VAL A 4 0.82 25.41 2.32
CA VAL A 4 0.41 24.02 2.24
C VAL A 4 1.23 23.21 3.24
N ARG A 5 0.59 22.77 4.33
CA ARG A 5 1.27 22.03 5.41
C ARG A 5 1.58 20.62 4.93
N PRO A 6 2.85 20.18 4.92
CA PRO A 6 3.20 18.82 4.56
C PRO A 6 2.65 17.85 5.60
N LEU A 7 2.02 16.77 5.12
CA LEU A 7 1.38 15.73 5.91
C LEU A 7 2.40 14.67 6.30
N THR A 8 2.19 14.03 7.46
CA THR A 8 2.95 12.83 7.84
C THR A 8 2.27 11.58 7.25
N PRO A 9 3.02 10.48 7.07
CA PRO A 9 2.45 9.21 6.61
C PRO A 9 1.31 8.70 7.51
N GLU A 10 1.34 9.03 8.79
CA GLU A 10 0.29 8.65 9.75
C GLU A 10 -1.00 9.44 9.52
N MET A 11 -0.91 10.72 9.19
CA MET A 11 -2.08 11.53 8.82
C MET A 11 -2.72 11.04 7.53
N VAL A 12 -1.90 10.72 6.52
CA VAL A 12 -2.38 10.17 5.24
C VAL A 12 -3.04 8.80 5.47
N ALA A 13 -2.42 7.95 6.28
CA ALA A 13 -2.96 6.65 6.64
C ALA A 13 -4.31 6.75 7.36
N ALA A 14 -4.44 7.66 8.31
CA ALA A 14 -5.71 7.93 9.00
C ALA A 14 -6.80 8.39 8.03
N ARG A 15 -6.46 9.24 7.06
CA ARG A 15 -7.40 9.72 6.03
C ARG A 15 -7.89 8.61 5.11
N TRP A 16 -6.99 7.69 4.72
CA TRP A 16 -7.31 6.56 3.84
C TRP A 16 -7.84 5.32 4.56
N GLY A 17 -7.85 5.32 5.90
CA GLY A 17 -8.19 4.12 6.68
C GLY A 17 -7.20 2.96 6.49
N CYS A 18 -5.96 3.24 6.07
CA CYS A 18 -4.95 2.23 5.79
C CYS A 18 -3.80 2.26 6.80
N SER A 19 -2.89 1.27 6.74
CA SER A 19 -1.74 1.23 7.65
C SER A 19 -0.67 2.27 7.26
N PRO A 20 -0.01 2.96 8.21
CA PRO A 20 1.12 3.85 7.92
C PRO A 20 2.27 3.16 7.17
N ASN A 21 2.43 1.85 7.35
CA ASN A 21 3.41 1.06 6.60
C ASN A 21 3.07 0.95 5.12
N HIS A 22 1.78 0.92 4.77
CA HIS A 22 1.33 0.96 3.38
C HIS A 22 1.77 2.28 2.72
N VAL A 23 1.50 3.41 3.37
CA VAL A 23 1.94 4.74 2.89
C VAL A 23 3.46 4.82 2.74
N ARG A 24 4.23 4.31 3.72
CA ARG A 24 5.71 4.26 3.61
C ARG A 24 6.18 3.38 2.45
N ASN A 25 5.49 2.28 2.18
CA ASN A 25 5.81 1.41 1.04
C ASN A 25 5.51 2.10 -0.29
N LEU A 26 4.40 2.83 -0.42
CA LEU A 26 4.08 3.63 -1.61
C LEU A 26 5.18 4.67 -1.90
N ILE A 27 5.65 5.36 -0.86
CA ILE A 27 6.75 6.33 -0.99
C ILE A 27 8.06 5.63 -1.41
N ARG A 28 8.37 4.46 -0.84
CA ARG A 28 9.57 3.68 -1.20
C ARG A 28 9.51 3.14 -2.64
N ARG A 29 8.32 2.81 -3.13
CA ARG A 29 8.06 2.34 -4.50
C ARG A 29 8.09 3.49 -5.51
N GLY A 30 7.97 4.73 -5.05
CA GLY A 30 7.89 5.91 -5.93
C GLY A 30 6.48 6.17 -6.46
N GLU A 31 5.47 5.44 -5.98
CA GLU A 31 4.07 5.62 -6.34
C GLU A 31 3.47 6.87 -5.68
N LEU A 32 3.94 7.23 -4.48
CA LEU A 32 3.54 8.44 -3.78
C LEU A 32 4.74 9.38 -3.64
N ARG A 33 4.59 10.63 -4.11
CA ARG A 33 5.66 11.65 -3.99
C ARG A 33 5.80 12.12 -2.55
N GLY A 34 6.69 11.46 -1.81
CA GLY A 34 7.14 11.84 -0.48
C GLY A 34 8.59 12.31 -0.49
N PHE A 35 8.95 13.17 0.45
CA PHE A 35 10.33 13.57 0.70
C PHE A 35 10.75 13.23 2.14
N ARG A 36 12.02 12.91 2.30
CA ARG A 36 12.59 12.61 3.62
C ARG A 36 13.13 13.89 4.24
N VAL A 37 12.77 14.15 5.49
CA VAL A 37 13.30 15.24 6.32
C VAL A 37 14.26 14.61 7.32
N GLY A 38 15.56 14.82 7.11
CA GLY A 38 16.61 14.17 7.90
C GLY A 38 16.72 12.67 7.63
N SER A 39 17.12 11.89 8.65
CA SER A 39 17.42 10.46 8.50
C SER A 39 16.19 9.56 8.57
N ARG A 40 15.12 9.98 9.24
CA ARG A 40 13.98 9.11 9.59
C ARG A 40 12.58 9.71 9.37
N LEU A 41 12.43 11.03 9.25
CA LEU A 41 11.10 11.59 9.03
C LEU A 41 10.74 11.56 7.56
N LEU A 42 9.55 11.05 7.25
CA LEU A 42 8.95 11.10 5.93
C LEU A 42 7.84 12.13 5.96
N ARG A 43 7.76 12.95 4.92
CA ARG A 43 6.68 13.91 4.70
C ARG A 43 6.14 13.78 3.29
N VAL A 44 4.84 14.03 3.16
CA VAL A 44 4.11 13.97 1.89
C VAL A 44 3.48 15.33 1.66
N LYS A 45 3.58 15.84 0.43
CA LYS A 45 2.84 17.06 0.05
C LYS A 45 1.37 16.68 -0.16
N PRO A 46 0.40 17.47 0.32
CA PRO A 46 -1.01 17.17 0.08
C PRO A 46 -1.34 17.13 -1.42
N ASP A 47 -0.71 17.96 -2.25
CA ASP A 47 -0.85 17.87 -3.72
C ASP A 47 -0.55 16.46 -4.26
N ALA A 48 0.46 15.78 -3.69
CA ALA A 48 0.82 14.42 -4.08
C ALA A 48 -0.18 13.37 -3.57
N VAL A 49 -0.81 13.63 -2.41
CA VAL A 49 -1.89 12.79 -1.87
C VAL A 49 -3.13 12.91 -2.76
N GLU A 50 -3.48 14.13 -3.17
CA GLU A 50 -4.61 14.41 -4.08
C GLU A 50 -4.38 13.84 -5.49
N GLU A 51 -3.17 13.97 -6.03
CA GLU A 51 -2.78 13.34 -7.31
C GLU A 51 -2.93 11.81 -7.22
N PHE A 52 -2.46 11.21 -6.14
CA PHE A 52 -2.55 9.77 -5.93
C PHE A 52 -4.00 9.30 -5.75
N GLU A 53 -4.81 10.02 -4.98
CA GLU A 53 -6.25 9.74 -4.82
C GLU A 53 -6.96 9.74 -6.18
N ARG A 54 -6.72 10.77 -7.01
CA ARG A 54 -7.30 10.87 -8.36
C ARG A 54 -6.86 9.70 -9.25
N CYS A 55 -5.58 9.34 -9.25
CA CYS A 55 -5.07 8.22 -10.04
C CYS A 55 -5.63 6.87 -9.57
N GLN A 56 -5.81 6.71 -8.25
CA GLN A 56 -6.34 5.48 -7.68
C GLN A 56 -7.84 5.33 -7.96
N GLU A 57 -8.61 6.43 -7.95
CA GLU A 57 -10.03 6.43 -8.31
C GLU A 57 -10.24 6.06 -9.79
N ILE A 58 -9.33 6.48 -10.68
CA ILE A 58 -9.35 6.11 -12.10
C ILE A 58 -8.93 4.64 -12.31
N THR A 59 -7.96 4.15 -11.54
CA THR A 59 -7.46 2.75 -11.64
C THR A 59 -8.37 1.75 -10.93
N GLY A 60 -9.10 2.17 -9.90
CA GLY A 60 -10.10 1.38 -9.17
C GLY A 60 -11.49 1.44 -9.81
N SER A 61 -11.62 2.12 -10.96
CA SER A 61 -12.87 2.17 -11.70
C SER A 61 -13.10 0.82 -12.37
N ASP A 62 -13.97 0.05 -11.72
CA ASP A 62 -14.82 -0.99 -12.30
C ASP A 62 -15.67 -0.36 -13.42
N ALA A 63 -15.04 0.07 -14.52
CA ALA A 63 -15.71 0.51 -15.73
C ALA A 63 -16.13 -0.73 -16.52
N SER A 64 -17.02 -1.53 -15.93
CA SER A 64 -17.86 -2.48 -16.63
C SER A 64 -19.27 -1.89 -16.71
N THR A 65 -19.47 -0.96 -17.65
CA THR A 65 -20.81 -0.61 -18.11
C THR A 65 -20.97 -1.16 -19.53
N ASP A 66 -21.64 -2.31 -19.58
CA ASP A 66 -22.20 -3.02 -20.73
C ASP A 66 -21.32 -3.18 -21.99
N ALA A 67 -20.58 -4.28 -22.01
CA ALA A 67 -20.59 -5.17 -23.16
C ALA A 67 -21.15 -6.53 -22.71
N THR A 68 -22.42 -6.77 -22.99
CA THR A 68 -23.08 -8.06 -22.85
C THR A 68 -22.27 -9.18 -23.54
N SER A 69 -21.60 -10.03 -22.75
CA SER A 69 -21.61 -11.51 -22.80
C SER A 69 -20.33 -12.14 -22.20
N SER A 70 -20.39 -12.58 -20.94
CA SER A 70 -20.22 -13.98 -20.50
C SER A 70 -19.97 -14.00 -18.99
N LEU A 71 -20.92 -14.57 -18.24
CA LEU A 71 -20.79 -14.87 -16.82
C LEU A 71 -19.63 -15.85 -16.58
N GLY A 72 -18.84 -15.61 -15.54
CA GLY A 72 -17.81 -16.56 -15.11
C GLY A 72 -17.05 -16.13 -13.87
N GLY A 73 -17.76 -15.82 -12.78
CA GLY A 73 -17.17 -15.64 -11.45
C GLY A 73 -17.99 -16.42 -10.44
N SER A 74 -17.91 -17.75 -10.51
CA SER A 74 -18.66 -18.64 -9.66
C SER A 74 -18.44 -18.30 -8.19
N THR A 75 -19.56 -18.15 -7.51
CA THR A 75 -19.74 -18.50 -6.10
C THR A 75 -19.05 -19.83 -5.80
N GLU A 76 -18.66 -19.97 -4.53
CA GLU A 76 -18.23 -21.21 -3.87
C GLU A 76 -17.01 -21.94 -4.44
N SER A 77 -15.91 -21.89 -3.69
CA SER A 77 -15.03 -23.04 -3.59
C SER A 77 -14.57 -23.19 -2.15
N GLU A 78 -15.10 -24.22 -1.51
CA GLU A 78 -14.36 -25.00 -0.54
C GLU A 78 -13.00 -25.35 -1.15
N GLY A 79 -11.99 -24.55 -0.81
CA GLY A 79 -10.62 -24.76 -1.22
C GLY A 79 -9.79 -24.91 0.03
N VAL A 80 -9.51 -26.17 0.38
CA VAL A 80 -8.58 -26.61 1.42
C VAL A 80 -7.37 -25.66 1.50
N ILE A 81 -7.29 -24.91 2.59
CA ILE A 81 -6.08 -24.16 2.97
C ILE A 81 -5.00 -25.16 3.34
N VAL A 82 -4.19 -25.57 2.38
CA VAL A 82 -2.93 -26.27 2.65
C VAL A 82 -1.96 -25.25 3.27
N LEU A 83 -1.83 -25.31 4.60
CA LEU A 83 -0.75 -24.66 5.34
C LEU A 83 0.57 -25.39 5.07
N THR A 84 1.37 -24.90 4.13
CA THR A 84 2.78 -25.26 3.94
C THR A 84 3.51 -24.02 3.43
N HIS A 85 4.63 -23.53 3.97
CA HIS A 85 5.58 -24.03 4.96
C HIS A 85 6.23 -22.80 5.62
N SER A 86 6.43 -22.88 6.94
CA SER A 86 7.22 -21.92 7.73
C SER A 86 8.62 -21.73 7.15
N ARG A 87 9.07 -20.48 6.97
CA ARG A 87 10.47 -20.19 6.66
C ARG A 87 11.32 -20.57 7.88
N GLU A 88 12.09 -21.62 7.75
CA GLU A 88 13.00 -22.12 8.77
C GLU A 88 14.08 -21.06 9.07
N ARG A 89 14.04 -20.46 10.26
CA ARG A 89 15.15 -19.67 10.79
C ARG A 89 16.22 -20.63 11.27
N GLN A 90 17.30 -20.80 10.53
CA GLN A 90 18.47 -21.50 11.05
C GLN A 90 19.14 -20.67 12.17
N PRO A 91 19.26 -21.20 13.39
CA PRO A 91 20.07 -20.58 14.43
C PRO A 91 21.56 -20.83 14.12
N ARG A 92 22.32 -19.75 13.99
CA ARG A 92 23.78 -19.76 13.87
C ARG A 92 24.37 -20.51 15.07
N ARG A 93 25.04 -21.64 14.82
CA ARG A 93 25.86 -22.31 15.85
C ARG A 93 27.05 -21.41 16.20
N LYS A 94 27.14 -21.01 17.47
CA LYS A 94 28.35 -20.40 18.04
C LYS A 94 29.46 -21.47 18.07
N PRO A 95 30.72 -21.12 17.80
CA PRO A 95 31.84 -22.01 18.06
C PRO A 95 32.10 -22.03 19.56
N LEU A 96 32.42 -23.20 20.10
CA LEU A 96 32.95 -23.40 21.45
C LEU A 96 34.22 -24.28 21.34
N PRO A 97 35.16 -24.12 22.28
CA PRO A 97 36.61 -24.17 22.07
C PRO A 97 37.20 -25.56 21.83
#